data_AF-A0A258H4M8-F1
#
_entry.id   AF-A0A258H4M8-F1
#
_cell.length_a   1.000
_cell.length_b   1.000
_cell.length_c   1.000
_cell.angle_alpha   90.00
_cell.angle_beta   90.00
_cell.angle_gamma   90.00
#
_symmetry.space_group_name_H-M   'P 1'
#
loop_
_entity.id
_entity.type
_entity.pdbx_description
1 polymer ?
#
loop_
_entity_poly.entity_id
_entity_poly.type
_entity_poly.pdbx_seq_one_letter_code
_entity_poly.pdbx_strand_id
1 'polypeptide(L)'
;MAAKPFQDRRVTNPFPQATQLRLFVEVGFTDAGKPILSKAKGVQLNAAQRKAFEQSLLITAAPEEESACFMPHHFFRYYDASGKQVGDVAICFCCDGVGASGSNALEPPSGAMLSADYGNVKALVAALGEPTDVLCD
;
A
#
# COMPACT_ATOMS: atom_id res chain seq x y z
N MET A 1 -15.09 29.89 14.41
CA MET A 1 -15.83 28.63 14.24
C MET A 1 -14.80 27.52 14.29
N ALA A 2 -14.95 26.53 15.18
CA ALA A 2 -14.02 25.40 15.20
C ALA A 2 -14.16 24.60 13.89
N ALA A 3 -13.05 24.25 13.24
CA ALA A 3 -13.07 23.40 12.08
C ALA A 3 -13.69 22.04 12.44
N LYS A 4 -14.57 21.50 11.58
CA LYS A 4 -15.16 20.19 11.80
C LYS A 4 -14.02 19.15 11.80
N PRO A 5 -13.95 18.24 12.78
CA PRO A 5 -12.90 17.21 12.79
C PRO A 5 -13.01 16.37 11.52
N PHE A 6 -11.85 16.06 10.94
CA PHE A 6 -11.77 15.18 9.78
C PHE A 6 -12.39 13.83 10.12
N GLN A 7 -13.19 13.27 9.21
CA GLN A 7 -13.80 11.96 9.39
C GLN A 7 -13.07 10.93 8.55
N ASP A 8 -12.50 9.93 9.22
CA ASP A 8 -11.84 8.82 8.56
C ASP A 8 -12.78 8.16 7.56
N ARG A 9 -12.26 7.86 6.37
CA ARG A 9 -13.01 7.18 5.32
C ARG A 9 -12.22 6.01 4.75
N ARG A 10 -12.91 4.90 4.50
CA ARG A 10 -12.35 3.79 3.74
C ARG A 10 -12.27 4.16 2.27
N VAL A 11 -11.21 3.71 1.60
CA VAL A 11 -11.13 3.73 0.14
C VAL A 11 -11.58 2.35 -0.36
N THR A 12 -12.46 2.31 -1.35
CA THR A 12 -12.91 1.04 -1.94
C THR A 12 -12.70 1.07 -3.44
N ASN A 13 -12.19 -0.03 -3.99
CA ASN A 13 -11.92 -0.20 -5.43
C ASN A 13 -11.20 1.01 -6.08
N PRO A 14 -9.99 1.38 -5.61
CA PRO A 14 -9.29 2.57 -6.11
C PRO A 14 -8.87 2.46 -7.59
N PHE A 15 -8.84 1.26 -8.16
CA PHE A 15 -8.49 1.00 -9.56
C PHE A 15 -9.56 0.14 -10.24
N PRO A 16 -10.72 0.70 -10.63
CA PRO A 16 -11.81 -0.05 -11.24
C PRO A 16 -11.42 -0.71 -12.59
N GLN A 17 -10.45 -0.13 -13.30
CA GLN A 17 -9.91 -0.65 -14.56
C GLN A 17 -8.93 -1.82 -14.38
N ALA A 18 -8.43 -2.05 -13.16
CA ALA A 18 -7.48 -3.11 -12.90
C ALA A 18 -8.18 -4.47 -12.84
N THR A 19 -7.66 -5.44 -13.58
CA THR A 19 -8.11 -6.85 -13.54
C THR A 19 -7.24 -7.71 -12.65
N GLN A 20 -6.04 -7.23 -12.30
CA GLN A 20 -5.10 -7.93 -11.44
C GLN A 20 -4.51 -6.99 -10.39
N LEU A 21 -4.24 -7.57 -9.22
CA LEU A 21 -3.44 -6.97 -8.16
C LEU A 21 -2.34 -7.94 -7.78
N ARG A 22 -1.10 -7.47 -7.74
CA ARG A 22 0.05 -8.29 -7.33
C ARG A 22 0.83 -7.62 -6.21
N LEU A 23 1.18 -8.40 -5.20
CA LEU A 23 2.08 -7.99 -4.13
C LEU A 23 3.53 -8.27 -4.55
N PHE A 24 4.36 -7.24 -4.49
CA PHE A 24 5.82 -7.35 -4.62
C PHE A 24 6.44 -6.95 -3.28
N VAL A 25 7.40 -7.74 -2.81
CA VAL A 25 8.13 -7.46 -1.57
C VAL A 25 9.61 -7.34 -1.87
N GLU A 26 10.17 -6.16 -1.60
CA GLU A 26 11.59 -5.86 -1.74
C GLU A 26 12.33 -6.27 -0.47
N VAL A 27 13.17 -7.30 -0.54
CA VAL A 27 13.86 -7.92 0.63
C VAL A 27 15.32 -7.49 0.77
N GLY A 28 15.77 -6.57 -0.06
CA GLY A 28 17.16 -6.12 -0.10
C GLY A 28 17.46 -5.35 -1.38
N PHE A 29 18.72 -4.96 -1.53
CA PHE A 29 19.22 -4.30 -2.72
C PHE A 29 20.51 -4.97 -3.18
N THR A 30 20.75 -5.02 -4.48
CA THR A 30 22.05 -5.42 -5.03
C THR A 30 23.09 -4.32 -4.80
N ASP A 31 24.37 -4.63 -5.00
CA ASP A 31 25.47 -3.64 -4.96
C ASP A 31 25.26 -2.46 -5.93
N ALA A 32 24.46 -2.67 -6.98
CA ALA A 32 24.08 -1.64 -7.94
C ALA A 32 22.83 -0.84 -7.54
N GLY A 33 22.33 -1.01 -6.32
CA GLY A 33 21.15 -0.34 -5.78
C GLY A 33 19.82 -0.82 -6.38
N LYS A 34 19.78 -2.01 -7.01
CA LYS A 34 18.53 -2.55 -7.57
C LYS A 34 17.78 -3.35 -6.51
N PRO A 35 16.45 -3.20 -6.38
CA PRO A 35 15.69 -3.97 -5.41
C PRO A 35 15.74 -5.47 -5.73
N ILE A 36 15.94 -6.27 -4.69
CA ILE A 36 15.84 -7.73 -4.71
C ILE A 36 14.43 -8.08 -4.27
N LEU A 37 13.68 -8.76 -5.13
CA LEU A 37 12.31 -9.17 -4.83
C LEU A 37 12.28 -10.58 -4.24
N SER A 38 11.51 -10.77 -3.16
CA SER A 38 11.22 -12.10 -2.60
C SER A 38 10.68 -13.05 -3.67
N LYS A 39 9.76 -12.56 -4.51
CA LYS A 39 9.23 -13.25 -5.70
C LYS A 39 9.28 -12.33 -6.90
N ALA A 40 10.05 -12.71 -7.91
CA ALA A 40 10.31 -11.87 -9.09
C ALA A 40 9.06 -11.43 -9.86
N LYS A 41 7.99 -12.25 -9.87
CA LYS A 41 6.72 -11.94 -10.55
C LYS A 41 5.64 -11.36 -9.62
N GLY A 42 5.96 -11.20 -8.34
CA GLY A 42 4.98 -10.89 -7.28
C GLY A 42 4.01 -12.04 -7.03
N VAL A 43 3.19 -11.90 -5.98
CA VAL A 43 2.08 -12.80 -5.67
C VAL A 43 0.79 -12.18 -6.21
N GLN A 44 0.12 -12.86 -7.12
CA GLN A 44 -1.19 -12.42 -7.58
C GLN A 44 -2.25 -12.67 -6.51
N LEU A 45 -2.97 -11.62 -6.13
CA LEU A 45 -4.09 -11.70 -5.19
C LEU A 45 -5.33 -12.21 -5.93
N ASN A 46 -6.04 -13.14 -5.30
CA ASN A 46 -7.39 -13.50 -5.72
C ASN A 46 -8.40 -12.40 -5.35
N ALA A 47 -9.65 -12.52 -5.80
CA ALA A 47 -10.67 -11.51 -5.58
C ALA A 47 -10.96 -11.22 -4.08
N ALA A 48 -10.95 -12.25 -3.23
CA ALA A 48 -11.18 -12.08 -1.78
C ALA A 48 -10.00 -11.36 -1.11
N GLN A 49 -8.77 -11.75 -1.47
CA GLN A 49 -7.54 -11.11 -0.98
C GLN A 49 -7.44 -9.66 -1.43
N ARG A 50 -7.75 -9.37 -2.71
CA ARG A 50 -7.81 -7.99 -3.23
C ARG A 50 -8.82 -7.16 -2.45
N LYS A 51 -10.02 -7.69 -2.23
CA LYS A 51 -11.06 -7.00 -1.47
C LYS A 51 -10.62 -6.72 -0.03
N ALA A 52 -10.02 -7.71 0.65
CA ALA A 52 -9.50 -7.55 2.00
C ALA A 52 -8.41 -6.47 2.08
N PHE A 53 -7.49 -6.45 1.10
CA PHE A 53 -6.49 -5.40 0.97
C PHE A 53 -7.12 -4.02 0.80
N GLU A 54 -7.98 -3.85 -0.20
CA GLU A 54 -8.60 -2.56 -0.50
C GLU A 54 -9.45 -2.04 0.66
N GLN A 55 -10.17 -2.92 1.36
CA GLN A 55 -10.93 -2.54 2.55
C GLN A 55 -10.05 -2.07 3.71
N SER A 56 -8.76 -2.39 3.71
CA SER A 56 -7.81 -1.94 4.72
C SER A 56 -7.30 -0.52 4.44
N LEU A 57 -7.57 0.06 3.27
CA LEU A 57 -7.11 1.41 2.92
C LEU A 57 -8.02 2.50 3.51
N LEU A 58 -7.39 3.52 4.09
CA LEU A 58 -8.05 4.59 4.84
C LEU A 58 -7.49 5.94 4.42
N ILE A 59 -8.34 6.97 4.40
CA ILE A 59 -7.89 8.35 4.49
C ILE A 59 -8.23 8.81 5.91
N THR A 60 -7.23 9.27 6.64
CA THR A 60 -7.33 9.72 8.05
C THR A 60 -6.86 11.16 8.17
N ALA A 61 -7.11 11.78 9.33
CA ALA A 61 -6.45 13.04 9.65
C ALA A 61 -4.93 12.86 9.62
N ALA A 62 -4.20 13.86 9.09
CA ALA A 62 -2.75 13.85 9.17
C ALA A 62 -2.32 14.06 10.63
N PRO A 63 -1.30 13.35 11.13
CA PRO A 63 -0.74 13.60 12.46
C PRO A 63 -0.11 15.00 12.51
N GLU A 64 -0.04 15.58 13.70
CA GLU A 64 0.61 16.88 13.91
C GLU A 64 2.13 16.81 13.64
N GLU A 65 2.73 15.62 13.78
CA GLU A 65 4.12 15.35 13.48
C GLU A 65 4.22 14.22 12.43
N GLU A 66 4.77 14.54 11.26
CA GLU A 66 5.11 13.53 10.25
C GLU A 66 6.48 12.92 10.58
N SER A 67 6.57 11.59 10.62
CA SER A 67 7.85 10.91 10.71
C SER A 67 8.59 11.03 9.36
N ALA A 68 9.86 11.46 9.39
CA ALA A 68 10.66 11.68 8.19
C ALA A 68 11.06 10.40 7.42
N CYS A 69 10.58 9.23 7.85
CA CYS A 69 10.95 7.94 7.27
C CYS A 69 9.79 7.43 6.40
N PHE A 70 10.00 7.34 5.09
CA PHE A 70 9.15 6.53 4.21
C PHE A 70 10.00 5.77 3.21
N MET A 71 10.37 4.55 3.59
CA MET A 71 11.08 3.58 2.76
C MET A 71 10.22 2.32 2.66
N PRO A 72 9.22 2.30 1.76
CA PRO A 72 8.33 1.15 1.64
C PRO A 72 9.03 -0.05 1.00
N HIS A 73 8.65 -1.25 1.44
CA HIS A 73 9.13 -2.52 0.89
C HIS A 73 8.00 -3.38 0.32
N HIS A 74 6.74 -3.02 0.56
CA HIS A 74 5.57 -3.79 0.15
C HIS A 74 4.78 -3.00 -0.89
N PHE A 75 4.78 -3.49 -2.13
CA PHE A 75 4.17 -2.81 -3.27
C PHE A 75 3.02 -3.62 -3.84
N PHE A 76 1.80 -3.11 -3.67
CA PHE A 76 0.59 -3.65 -4.25
C PHE A 76 0.34 -2.97 -5.60
N ARG A 77 0.77 -3.62 -6.69
CA ARG A 77 0.70 -3.08 -8.04
C ARG A 77 -0.54 -3.57 -8.77
N TYR A 78 -1.26 -2.64 -9.38
CA TYR A 78 -2.49 -2.88 -10.12
C TYR A 78 -2.23 -2.93 -11.62
N TYR A 79 -2.80 -3.92 -12.30
CA TYR A 79 -2.65 -4.11 -13.75
C TYR A 79 -4.00 -4.20 -14.45
N ASP A 80 -4.11 -3.60 -15.63
CA ASP A 80 -5.29 -3.73 -16.50
C ASP A 80 -5.31 -5.06 -17.27
N ALA A 81 -6.34 -5.26 -18.10
CA ALA A 81 -6.52 -6.46 -18.91
C ALA A 81 -5.38 -6.71 -19.93
N SER A 82 -4.64 -5.68 -20.32
CA SER A 82 -3.47 -5.79 -21.21
C SER A 82 -2.18 -6.14 -20.47
N GLY A 83 -2.22 -6.18 -19.12
CA GLY A 83 -1.05 -6.38 -18.28
C GLY A 83 -0.23 -5.10 -18.05
N LYS A 84 -0.77 -3.91 -18.40
CA LYS A 84 -0.13 -2.63 -18.11
C LYS A 84 -0.41 -2.22 -16.67
N GLN A 85 0.63 -1.76 -15.96
CA GLN A 85 0.47 -1.20 -14.62
C GLN A 85 -0.32 0.11 -14.69
N VAL A 86 -1.38 0.22 -13.89
CA VAL A 86 -2.26 1.40 -13.82
C VAL A 86 -2.07 2.22 -12.54
N GLY A 87 -1.35 1.66 -11.56
CA GLY A 87 -0.99 2.33 -10.31
C GLY A 87 -0.52 1.33 -9.26
N ASP A 88 -0.21 1.85 -8.08
CA ASP A 88 0.21 1.04 -6.94
C ASP A 88 -0.15 1.67 -5.59
N VAL A 89 -0.07 0.84 -4.57
CA VAL A 89 -0.04 1.24 -3.16
C VAL A 89 1.23 0.65 -2.54
N ALA A 90 2.06 1.51 -1.97
CA ALA A 90 3.29 1.16 -1.30
C ALA A 90 3.09 1.28 0.21
N ILE A 91 3.50 0.26 0.97
CA ILE A 91 3.36 0.20 2.42
C ILE A 91 4.73 0.01 3.06
N CYS A 92 5.00 0.81 4.09
CA CYS A 92 6.10 0.60 5.01
C CYS A 92 5.55 0.18 6.36
N PHE A 93 5.84 -1.05 6.77
CA PHE A 93 5.41 -1.58 8.07
C PHE A 93 6.27 -1.15 9.27
N CYS A 94 7.40 -0.49 9.00
CA CYS A 94 8.33 -0.02 10.02
C CYS A 94 7.90 1.34 10.60
N CYS A 95 7.37 2.22 9.74
CA CYS A 95 6.89 3.56 10.11
C CYS A 95 5.38 3.75 9.95
N ASP A 96 4.67 2.69 9.57
CA ASP A 96 3.24 2.74 9.24
C ASP A 96 2.94 3.82 8.18
N GLY A 97 3.78 3.89 7.15
CA GLY A 97 3.62 4.81 6.03
C GLY A 97 2.90 4.16 4.84
N VAL A 98 2.05 4.92 4.14
CA VAL A 98 1.40 4.49 2.89
C VAL A 98 1.57 5.55 1.81
N GLY A 99 2.07 5.12 0.66
CA GLY A 99 2.12 5.91 -0.56
C GLY A 99 1.27 5.28 -1.66
N ALA A 100 0.83 6.07 -2.62
CA ALA A 100 0.08 5.54 -3.76
C ALA A 100 0.31 6.36 -5.02
N SER A 101 0.06 5.72 -6.17
CA SER A 101 0.14 6.36 -7.48
C SER A 101 -0.98 5.89 -8.41
N GLY A 102 -1.41 6.75 -9.34
CA GLY A 102 -2.32 6.38 -10.43
C GLY A 102 -3.83 6.38 -10.10
N SER A 103 -4.25 6.81 -8.90
CA SER A 103 -5.67 6.96 -8.56
C SER A 103 -5.95 8.16 -7.65
N ASN A 104 -6.78 9.08 -8.13
CA ASN A 104 -7.26 10.22 -7.34
C ASN A 104 -8.10 9.80 -6.13
N ALA A 105 -8.62 8.56 -6.09
CA ALA A 105 -9.37 8.05 -4.95
C ALA A 105 -8.50 7.88 -3.69
N LEU A 106 -7.19 7.71 -3.90
CA LEU A 106 -6.15 7.53 -2.88
C LEU A 106 -5.47 8.85 -2.51
N GLU A 107 -5.74 9.95 -3.21
CA GLU A 107 -5.19 11.26 -2.89
C GLU A 107 -5.89 11.83 -1.65
N PRO A 108 -5.17 12.06 -0.55
CA PRO A 108 -5.76 12.69 0.63
C PRO A 108 -5.98 14.20 0.36
N PRO A 109 -7.08 14.79 0.86
CA PRO A 109 -7.23 16.24 0.89
C PRO A 109 -6.22 16.88 1.85
N SER A 110 -6.08 18.21 1.80
CA SER A 110 -5.23 18.96 2.73
C SER A 110 -5.57 18.66 4.19
N GLY A 111 -4.55 18.38 5.00
CA GLY A 111 -4.70 18.03 6.42
C GLY A 111 -5.13 16.57 6.67
N ALA A 112 -5.12 15.73 5.64
CA ALA A 112 -5.35 14.30 5.73
C ALA A 112 -4.15 13.53 5.15
N MET A 113 -4.09 12.24 5.45
CA MET A 113 -3.09 11.33 4.90
C MET A 113 -3.74 10.02 4.42
N LEU A 114 -3.07 9.34 3.49
CA LEU A 114 -3.36 7.96 3.16
C LEU A 114 -2.75 7.05 4.24
N SER A 115 -3.54 6.09 4.71
CA SER A 115 -3.19 5.17 5.78
C SER A 115 -3.77 3.79 5.48
N ALA A 116 -3.44 2.81 6.31
CA ALA A 116 -3.98 1.47 6.23
C ALA A 116 -4.25 0.87 7.60
N ASP A 117 -5.12 -0.14 7.66
CA ASP A 117 -5.19 -1.07 8.78
C ASP A 117 -3.99 -2.02 8.71
N TYR A 118 -2.85 -1.59 9.27
CA TYR A 118 -1.58 -2.30 9.18
C TYR A 118 -1.64 -3.71 9.75
N GLY A 119 -2.45 -3.96 10.78
CA GLY A 119 -2.65 -5.30 11.34
C GLY A 119 -3.27 -6.24 10.30
N ASN A 120 -4.34 -5.79 9.65
CA ASN A 120 -5.00 -6.57 8.60
C ASN A 120 -4.11 -6.74 7.35
N VAL A 121 -3.35 -5.71 6.96
CA VAL A 121 -2.44 -5.81 5.81
C VAL A 121 -1.25 -6.73 6.13
N LYS A 122 -0.65 -6.66 7.32
CA LYS A 122 0.40 -7.60 7.77
C LYS A 122 -0.11 -9.04 7.76
N ALA A 123 -1.30 -9.29 8.29
CA ALA A 123 -1.91 -10.62 8.29
C ALA A 123 -2.13 -11.15 6.87
N LEU A 124 -2.58 -10.30 5.93
CA LEU A 124 -2.72 -10.67 4.53
C LEU A 124 -1.38 -11.01 3.87
N VAL A 125 -0.35 -10.17 4.06
CA VAL A 125 0.99 -10.39 3.51
C VAL A 125 1.58 -11.70 4.03
N ALA A 126 1.47 -11.97 5.33
CA ALA A 126 1.92 -13.22 5.94
C ALA A 126 1.17 -14.44 5.36
N ALA A 127 -0.16 -14.34 5.18
CA ALA A 127 -0.97 -15.41 4.58
C ALA A 127 -0.62 -15.69 3.10
N LEU A 128 -0.02 -14.72 2.40
CA LEU A 128 0.53 -14.88 1.04
C LEU A 128 1.94 -15.50 1.03
N GLY A 129 2.49 -15.81 2.21
CA GLY A 129 3.83 -16.36 2.38
C GLY A 129 4.92 -15.35 1.98
N GLU A 130 4.73 -14.09 2.35
CA GLU A 130 5.71 -13.00 2.19
C GLU A 130 6.12 -12.43 3.56
N PRO A 131 7.35 -11.92 3.71
CA PRO A 131 7.78 -11.30 4.97
C PRO A 131 7.12 -9.94 5.17
N THR A 132 6.85 -9.58 6.43
CA THR A 132 6.30 -8.26 6.82
C THR A 132 7.36 -7.34 7.42
N ASP A 133 8.33 -7.90 8.12
CA ASP A 133 9.40 -7.12 8.77
C ASP A 133 10.63 -7.20 7.88
N VAL A 134 10.79 -6.18 7.04
CA VAL A 134 11.83 -6.13 6.01
C VAL A 134 12.57 -4.82 6.16
N LEU A 135 13.86 -4.91 6.52
CA LEU A 135 14.76 -3.76 6.68
C LEU A 135 14.20 -2.68 7.61
N CYS A 136 13.63 -3.10 8.75
CA CYS A 136 13.03 -2.20 9.75
C CYS A 136 14.01 -1.78 10.86
N ASP A 137 15.31 -1.95 10.60
CA ASP A 137 16.40 -1.90 11.59
C ASP A 137 17.02 -0.49 11.69
#